data_AF-A0A143QEL3-F1
#
_entry.id   AF-A0A143QEL3-F1
#
_cell.length_a   1.000
_cell.length_b   1.000
_cell.length_c   1.000
_cell.angle_alpha   90.00
_cell.angle_beta   90.00
_cell.angle_gamma   90.00
#
_symmetry.space_group_name_H-M   'P 1'
#
loop_
_entity.id
_entity.type
_entity.pdbx_description
1 polymer ?
#
loop_
_entity_poly.entity_id
_entity_poly.type
_entity_poly.pdbx_seq_one_letter_code
_entity_poly.pdbx_strand_id
1 'polypeptide(L)'
;MRRTQEERRTATVGKLVDAAIASLCEKGYAATTVTEVVTRAGLSSGAMFRHFPTRLDLMVAAADEVRRRQFEEFRTGLSAFGSASVEHCLTLLRAACRAPINGAWYELLIAARSDQALRERLVPFTERYHARDRRARPNSAHRRVTAPGRGGYRALLGGIPPRRGGPLRRRASATRAGAAPAGPGGPVVARRLGASTKRGELTQQEPPEPHAQWTVRSTGADVAVFEYGRRDAETTVVLVHGYPDDHRMYEPLIAAIGDRARVVAYDTRGGDTLLDTPDRTASYALERLAEDFWAVVDSIPDRDGPVHVFAHDWGSVQMWEPLRDSRARVDVASYTSVSGPSIDHLRAVSRRRACAPGNGRR
;
A
#
# COMPACT_ATOMS: atom_id res chain seq x y z
N MET A 1 6.57 13.24 46.01
CA MET A 1 5.12 13.10 45.77
C MET A 1 4.79 11.66 45.38
N ARG A 2 3.77 11.06 45.99
CA ARG A 2 3.31 9.68 45.70
C ARG A 2 2.47 9.71 44.43
N ARG A 3 2.89 9.00 43.37
CA ARG A 3 2.13 8.91 42.12
C ARG A 3 0.68 8.50 42.36
N THR A 4 -0.26 9.18 41.72
CA THR A 4 -1.70 8.89 41.80
C THR A 4 -2.00 7.51 41.18
N GLN A 5 -3.14 6.92 41.51
CA GLN A 5 -3.56 5.63 40.94
C GLN A 5 -3.70 5.71 39.42
N GLU A 6 -4.16 6.85 38.91
CA GLU A 6 -4.30 7.13 37.48
C GLU A 6 -2.93 7.22 36.78
N GLU A 7 -1.97 7.94 37.35
CA GLU A 7 -0.59 8.01 36.82
C GLU A 7 0.08 6.63 36.75
N ARG A 8 -0.15 5.77 37.75
CA ARG A 8 0.37 4.40 37.77
C ARG A 8 -0.28 3.54 36.69
N ARG A 9 -1.58 3.69 36.47
CA ARG A 9 -2.32 2.99 35.41
C ARG A 9 -1.80 3.40 34.04
N THR A 10 -1.67 4.70 33.78
CA THR A 10 -1.13 5.23 32.52
C THR A 10 0.30 4.77 32.27
N ALA A 11 1.17 4.81 33.28
CA ALA A 11 2.54 4.32 33.15
C ALA A 11 2.61 2.81 32.85
N THR A 12 1.71 2.01 33.43
CA THR A 12 1.66 0.55 33.18
C THR A 12 1.18 0.26 31.77
N VAL A 13 0.12 0.93 31.32
CA VAL A 13 -0.38 0.83 29.94
C VAL A 13 0.69 1.22 28.93
N GLY A 14 1.40 2.34 29.17
CA GLY A 14 2.49 2.79 28.31
C GLY A 14 3.58 1.74 28.13
N LYS A 15 4.06 1.12 29.24
CA LYS A 15 5.06 0.04 29.17
C LYS A 15 4.61 -1.16 28.34
N LEU A 16 3.35 -1.59 28.47
CA LEU A 16 2.82 -2.71 27.70
C LEU A 16 2.74 -2.37 26.21
N VAL A 17 2.28 -1.17 25.88
CA VAL A 17 2.16 -0.69 24.50
C VAL A 17 3.54 -0.53 23.86
N ASP A 18 4.50 0.08 24.55
CA ASP A 18 5.88 0.22 24.08
C ASP A 18 6.54 -1.14 23.84
N ALA A 19 6.36 -2.08 24.77
CA ALA A 19 6.88 -3.44 24.63
C ALA A 19 6.24 -4.18 23.45
N ALA A 20 4.94 -3.97 23.19
CA ALA A 20 4.24 -4.53 22.05
C ALA A 20 4.75 -3.95 20.72
N ILE A 21 4.91 -2.63 20.62
CA ILE A 21 5.46 -1.95 19.44
C ILE A 21 6.88 -2.45 19.15
N ALA A 22 7.74 -2.49 20.17
CA ALA A 22 9.10 -3.00 20.02
C ALA A 22 9.11 -4.47 19.56
N SER A 23 8.26 -5.31 20.16
CA SER A 23 8.14 -6.72 19.74
C SER A 23 7.67 -6.86 18.29
N LEU A 24 6.70 -6.06 17.87
CA LEU A 24 6.18 -6.08 16.50
C LEU A 24 7.29 -5.69 15.52
N CYS A 25 8.03 -4.61 15.81
CA CYS A 25 9.15 -4.19 14.98
C CYS A 25 10.28 -5.23 14.94
N GLU A 26 10.66 -5.82 16.07
CA GLU A 26 11.84 -6.69 16.18
C GLU A 26 11.56 -8.14 15.77
N LYS A 27 10.40 -8.68 16.15
CA LYS A 27 10.08 -10.11 16.06
C LYS A 27 8.90 -10.39 15.11
N GLY A 28 8.18 -9.35 14.66
CA GLY A 28 6.99 -9.48 13.83
C GLY A 28 5.75 -9.94 14.61
N TYR A 29 4.60 -9.93 13.93
CA TYR A 29 3.31 -10.21 14.58
C TYR A 29 3.24 -11.60 15.21
N ALA A 30 3.63 -12.66 14.49
CA ALA A 30 3.46 -14.03 14.95
C ALA A 30 4.23 -14.34 16.24
N ALA A 31 5.44 -13.78 16.40
CA ALA A 31 6.28 -14.00 17.58
C ALA A 31 5.98 -13.05 18.75
N THR A 32 5.16 -12.02 18.55
CA THR A 32 4.74 -11.08 19.60
C THR A 32 3.67 -11.69 20.51
N THR A 33 4.06 -12.66 21.34
CA THR A 33 3.15 -13.36 22.28
C THR A 33 2.86 -12.53 23.53
N VAL A 34 1.84 -12.92 24.33
CA VAL A 34 1.58 -12.28 25.63
C VAL A 34 2.81 -12.38 26.52
N THR A 35 3.41 -13.57 26.63
CA THR A 35 4.63 -13.80 27.41
C THR A 35 5.76 -12.89 26.97
N GLU A 36 6.01 -12.79 25.67
CA GLU A 36 7.04 -11.91 25.10
C GLU A 36 6.85 -10.45 25.53
N VAL A 37 5.62 -9.93 25.38
CA VAL A 37 5.34 -8.53 25.73
C VAL A 37 5.51 -8.30 27.22
N VAL A 38 4.93 -9.14 28.08
CA VAL A 38 4.96 -8.89 29.53
C VAL A 38 6.36 -9.07 30.11
N THR A 39 7.14 -10.02 29.58
CA THR A 39 8.56 -10.15 29.89
C THR A 39 9.33 -8.89 29.47
N ARG A 40 9.15 -8.39 28.24
CA ARG A 40 9.81 -7.15 27.80
C ARG A 40 9.37 -5.93 28.62
N ALA A 41 8.10 -5.86 29.02
CA ALA A 41 7.56 -4.76 29.82
C ALA A 41 7.98 -4.82 31.31
N GLY A 42 8.54 -5.93 31.78
CA GLY A 42 8.81 -6.18 33.20
C GLY A 42 7.53 -6.27 34.03
N LEU A 43 6.47 -6.84 33.47
CA LEU A 43 5.14 -6.95 34.06
C LEU A 43 4.67 -8.41 34.07
N SER A 44 3.62 -8.71 34.85
CA SER A 44 2.99 -10.03 34.83
C SER A 44 1.89 -10.12 33.78
N SER A 45 1.56 -11.34 33.33
CA SER A 45 0.40 -11.58 32.46
C SER A 45 -0.89 -11.04 33.08
N GLY A 46 -1.07 -11.19 34.41
CA GLY A 46 -2.21 -10.63 35.12
C GLY A 46 -2.28 -9.09 35.07
N ALA A 47 -1.14 -8.40 35.03
CA ALA A 47 -1.12 -6.95 34.85
C ALA A 47 -1.57 -6.53 33.45
N MET A 48 -1.19 -7.29 32.42
CA MET A 48 -1.65 -7.06 31.05
C MET A 48 -3.16 -7.28 30.93
N PHE A 49 -3.68 -8.40 31.42
CA PHE A 49 -5.11 -8.73 31.31
C PHE A 49 -6.03 -7.79 32.11
N ARG A 50 -5.52 -7.10 33.14
CA ARG A 50 -6.26 -6.03 33.83
C ARG A 50 -6.51 -4.79 32.95
N HIS A 51 -5.69 -4.56 31.94
CA HIS A 51 -5.79 -3.39 31.07
C HIS A 51 -6.26 -3.74 29.66
N PHE A 52 -5.91 -4.92 29.18
CA PHE A 52 -6.23 -5.42 27.86
C PHE A 52 -6.83 -6.83 27.98
N PRO A 53 -8.15 -6.99 27.77
CA PRO A 53 -8.82 -8.28 27.94
C PRO A 53 -8.20 -9.39 27.09
N THR A 54 -7.67 -9.05 25.91
CA THR A 54 -7.00 -9.99 25.02
C THR A 54 -5.68 -9.44 24.46
N ARG A 55 -4.86 -10.34 23.91
CA ARG A 55 -3.68 -9.96 23.11
C ARG A 55 -4.05 -9.03 21.96
N LEU A 56 -5.20 -9.25 21.31
CA LEU A 56 -5.64 -8.44 20.18
C LEU A 56 -5.96 -7.01 20.60
N ASP A 57 -6.56 -6.80 21.77
CA ASP A 57 -6.84 -5.46 22.28
C ASP A 57 -5.54 -4.66 22.51
N LEU A 58 -4.48 -5.33 22.98
CA LEU A 58 -3.15 -4.73 23.08
C LEU A 58 -2.55 -4.40 21.70
N MET A 59 -2.73 -5.27 20.69
CA MET A 59 -2.23 -5.00 19.33
C MET A 59 -2.92 -3.78 18.70
N VAL A 60 -4.23 -3.61 18.94
CA VAL A 60 -4.98 -2.43 18.50
C VAL A 60 -4.49 -1.16 19.21
N ALA A 61 -4.24 -1.25 20.52
CA ALA A 61 -3.69 -0.13 21.28
C ALA A 61 -2.28 0.25 20.79
N ALA A 62 -1.45 -0.73 20.42
CA ALA A 62 -0.16 -0.51 19.79
C ALA A 62 -0.30 0.20 18.44
N ALA A 63 -1.24 -0.21 17.57
CA ALA A 63 -1.53 0.48 16.32
C ALA A 63 -1.97 1.94 16.54
N ASP A 64 -2.83 2.19 17.53
CA ASP A 64 -3.29 3.54 17.83
C ASP A 64 -2.18 4.44 18.35
N GLU A 65 -1.29 3.89 19.18
CA GLU A 65 -0.14 4.63 19.69
C GLU A 65 0.88 4.96 18.59
N VAL A 66 1.14 4.03 17.66
CA VAL A 66 2.00 4.30 16.48
C VAL A 66 1.47 5.50 15.69
N ARG A 67 0.16 5.51 15.41
CA ARG A 67 -0.49 6.64 14.72
C ARG A 67 -0.42 7.93 15.53
N ARG A 68 -0.70 7.87 16.83
CA ARG A 68 -0.68 9.03 17.72
C ARG A 68 0.70 9.70 17.68
N ARG A 69 1.77 8.93 17.82
CA ARG A 69 3.16 9.42 17.78
C ARG A 69 3.50 10.02 16.41
N GLN A 70 3.15 9.36 15.31
CA GLN A 70 3.39 9.90 13.97
C GLN A 70 2.67 11.22 13.73
N PHE A 71 1.41 11.32 14.15
CA PHE A 71 0.64 12.54 13.98
C PHE A 71 1.20 13.69 14.83
N GLU A 72 1.65 13.39 16.05
CA GLU A 72 2.29 14.35 16.94
C GLU A 72 3.65 14.82 16.40
N GLU A 73 4.49 13.91 15.90
CA GLU A 73 5.77 14.23 15.26
C GLU A 73 5.55 15.11 14.01
N PHE A 74 4.59 14.74 13.16
CA PHE A 74 4.26 15.50 11.97
C PHE A 74 3.73 16.90 12.30
N ARG A 75 2.82 17.02 13.28
CA ARG A 75 2.31 18.32 13.76
C ARG A 75 3.41 19.18 14.35
N THR A 76 4.25 18.61 15.20
CA THR A 76 5.35 19.32 15.85
C THR A 76 6.35 19.80 14.79
N GLY A 77 6.70 18.94 13.84
CA GLY A 77 7.55 19.28 12.71
C GLY A 77 6.96 20.42 11.87
N LEU A 78 5.65 20.39 11.59
CA LEU A 78 4.98 21.48 10.87
C LEU A 78 5.01 22.80 11.66
N SER A 79 4.76 22.75 12.97
CA SER A 79 4.76 23.96 13.82
C SER A 79 6.13 24.60 13.99
N ALA A 80 7.20 23.84 13.74
CA ALA A 80 8.56 24.38 13.71
C ALA A 80 8.81 25.27 12.49
N PHE A 81 7.97 25.18 11.46
CA PHE A 81 7.99 26.09 10.32
C PHE A 81 7.00 27.24 10.56
N GLY A 82 7.46 28.49 10.40
CA GLY A 82 6.57 29.66 10.42
C GLY A 82 5.54 29.64 9.28
N SER A 83 5.96 29.19 8.10
CA SER A 83 5.09 28.82 6.98
C SER A 83 5.61 27.53 6.34
N ALA A 84 4.71 26.56 6.12
CA ALA A 84 5.06 25.28 5.51
C ALA A 84 4.83 25.31 4.00
N SER A 85 5.86 24.96 3.22
CA SER A 85 5.72 24.70 1.78
C SER A 85 5.32 23.24 1.55
N VAL A 86 4.90 22.91 0.31
CA VAL A 86 4.68 21.50 -0.09
C VAL A 86 5.95 20.67 0.12
N GLU A 87 7.13 21.24 -0.12
CA GLU A 87 8.41 20.56 0.10
C GLU A 87 8.65 20.24 1.59
N HIS A 88 8.31 21.16 2.51
CA HIS A 88 8.36 20.88 3.95
C HIS A 88 7.41 19.74 4.33
N CYS A 89 6.18 19.76 3.82
CA CYS A 89 5.22 18.68 4.04
C CYS A 89 5.73 17.33 3.52
N LEU A 90 6.26 17.28 2.30
CA LEU A 90 6.82 16.06 1.71
C LEU A 90 8.04 15.54 2.48
N THR A 91 8.88 16.43 3.01
CA THR A 91 10.03 16.07 3.84
C THR A 91 9.60 15.43 5.15
N LEU A 92 8.62 16.03 5.83
CA LEU A 92 8.05 15.49 7.07
C LEU A 92 7.31 14.17 6.84
N LEU A 93 6.51 14.07 5.76
CA LEU A 93 5.84 12.82 5.38
C LEU A 93 6.85 11.71 5.08
N ARG A 94 7.94 12.03 4.37
CA ARG A 94 9.02 11.09 4.10
C ARG A 94 9.71 10.63 5.39
N ALA A 95 9.97 11.53 6.32
CA ALA A 95 10.54 11.19 7.62
C ALA A 95 9.60 10.27 8.42
N ALA A 96 8.32 10.63 8.51
CA ALA A 96 7.28 9.84 9.17
C ALA A 96 7.20 8.44 8.56
N CYS A 97 7.06 8.31 7.24
CA CYS A 97 7.01 7.01 6.55
C CYS A 97 8.26 6.15 6.78
N ARG A 98 9.41 6.76 7.04
CA ARG A 98 10.68 6.06 7.31
C ARG A 98 10.95 5.82 8.78
N ALA A 99 10.11 6.35 9.68
CA ALA A 99 10.28 6.18 11.11
C ALA A 99 10.20 4.69 11.49
N PRO A 100 11.12 4.16 12.31
CA PRO A 100 11.13 2.73 12.68
C PRO A 100 9.81 2.23 13.25
N ILE A 101 9.06 3.11 13.91
CA ILE A 101 7.74 2.82 14.49
C ILE A 101 6.70 2.36 13.45
N ASN A 102 6.87 2.75 12.17
CA ASN A 102 6.04 2.25 11.07
C ASN A 102 6.19 0.75 10.82
N GLY A 103 7.30 0.14 11.24
CA GLY A 103 7.48 -1.32 11.17
C GLY A 103 6.34 -2.07 11.86
N ALA A 104 5.94 -1.63 13.06
CA ALA A 104 4.84 -2.23 13.80
C ALA A 104 3.50 -2.10 13.06
N TRP A 105 3.24 -0.95 12.45
CA TRP A 105 2.02 -0.73 11.66
C TRP A 105 1.98 -1.63 10.42
N TYR A 106 3.07 -1.73 9.67
CA TYR A 106 3.14 -2.63 8.51
C TYR A 106 2.99 -4.09 8.91
N GLU A 107 3.61 -4.54 10.01
CA GLU A 107 3.45 -5.91 10.51
C GLU A 107 1.99 -6.23 10.86
N LEU A 108 1.27 -5.31 11.49
CA LEU A 108 -0.15 -5.48 11.82
C LEU A 108 -1.03 -5.52 10.57
N LEU A 109 -0.80 -4.62 9.60
CA LEU A 109 -1.51 -4.62 8.32
C LEU A 109 -1.26 -5.91 7.54
N ILE A 110 -0.02 -6.38 7.50
CA ILE A 110 0.36 -7.63 6.85
C ILE A 110 -0.28 -8.83 7.55
N ALA A 111 -0.30 -8.84 8.89
CA ALA A 111 -0.86 -9.95 9.68
C ALA A 111 -2.39 -10.02 9.57
N ALA A 112 -3.06 -8.87 9.53
CA ALA A 112 -4.51 -8.80 9.42
C ALA A 112 -5.05 -9.41 8.12
N ARG A 113 -4.19 -9.56 7.10
CA ARG A 113 -4.49 -10.39 5.93
C ARG A 113 -4.91 -11.79 6.38
N SER A 114 -4.06 -12.50 7.10
CA SER A 114 -4.29 -13.88 7.52
C SER A 114 -5.08 -14.05 8.82
N ASP A 115 -5.19 -13.00 9.65
CA ASP A 115 -5.87 -13.06 10.95
C ASP A 115 -7.18 -12.26 10.90
N GLN A 116 -8.31 -12.99 10.83
CA GLN A 116 -9.64 -12.38 10.75
C GLN A 116 -10.01 -11.57 12.00
N ALA A 117 -9.65 -12.05 13.19
CA ALA A 117 -10.01 -11.39 14.43
C ALA A 117 -9.23 -10.09 14.61
N LEU A 118 -7.95 -10.07 14.24
CA LEU A 118 -7.15 -8.85 14.17
C LEU A 118 -7.74 -7.86 13.14
N ARG A 119 -8.08 -8.36 11.95
CA ARG A 119 -8.71 -7.56 10.89
C ARG A 119 -9.95 -6.82 11.39
N GLU A 120 -10.91 -7.54 11.95
CA GLU A 120 -12.18 -6.97 12.43
C GLU A 120 -11.96 -5.86 13.46
N ARG A 121 -10.91 -5.97 14.27
CA ARG A 121 -10.54 -4.98 15.28
C ARG A 121 -9.78 -3.77 14.71
N LEU A 122 -9.09 -3.92 13.59
CA LEU A 122 -8.39 -2.82 12.90
C LEU A 122 -9.28 -2.04 11.91
N VAL A 123 -10.39 -2.60 11.42
CA VAL A 123 -11.31 -1.89 10.49
C VAL A 123 -11.78 -0.52 11.03
N PRO A 124 -12.28 -0.41 12.28
CA PRO A 124 -12.70 0.89 12.83
C PRO A 124 -11.55 1.89 12.99
N PHE A 125 -10.30 1.41 12.98
CA PHE A 125 -9.11 2.24 13.03
C PHE A 125 -8.78 2.82 11.64
N THR A 126 -8.83 2.01 10.58
CA THR A 126 -8.63 2.50 9.19
C THR A 126 -9.73 3.47 8.76
N GLU A 127 -10.97 3.26 9.19
CA GLU A 127 -12.08 4.18 8.90
C GLU A 127 -11.85 5.57 9.53
N ARG A 128 -11.34 5.63 10.76
CA ARG A 128 -11.00 6.89 11.45
C ARG A 128 -9.80 7.60 10.82
N TYR A 129 -8.88 6.86 10.20
CA TYR A 129 -7.73 7.40 9.48
C TYR A 129 -8.16 8.21 8.24
N HIS A 130 -9.10 7.69 7.45
CA HIS A 130 -9.53 8.33 6.20
C HIS A 130 -10.78 9.23 6.30
N ALA A 131 -11.55 9.15 7.39
CA ALA A 131 -12.75 9.99 7.59
C ALA A 131 -12.45 11.50 7.66
N ARG A 132 -11.18 11.90 7.83
CA ARG A 132 -10.76 13.31 7.82
C ARG A 132 -10.57 13.88 6.40
N ASP A 133 -10.33 13.05 5.39
CA ASP A 133 -10.02 13.53 4.02
C ASP A 133 -11.27 13.79 3.17
N ARG A 134 -12.39 13.10 3.43
CA ARG A 134 -13.64 13.29 2.64
C ARG A 134 -14.30 14.65 2.82
N ARG A 135 -14.02 15.39 3.89
CA ARG A 135 -14.58 16.73 4.12
C ARG A 135 -13.91 17.83 3.30
N ALA A 136 -12.82 17.52 2.58
CA ALA A 136 -12.02 18.50 1.84
C ALA A 136 -12.25 18.54 0.32
N ARG A 137 -13.20 17.75 -0.23
CA ARG A 137 -13.59 17.82 -1.66
C ARG A 137 -14.95 18.54 -1.79
N PRO A 138 -14.98 19.87 -1.99
CA PRO A 138 -16.23 20.56 -2.31
C PRO A 138 -16.62 20.31 -3.77
N ASN A 139 -17.85 19.84 -3.97
CA ASN A 139 -18.71 19.95 -5.15
C ASN A 139 -18.08 19.80 -6.57
N SER A 140 -18.40 18.68 -7.21
CA SER A 140 -18.84 18.71 -8.62
C SER A 140 -20.09 17.82 -8.76
N ALA A 141 -21.10 18.37 -9.42
CA ALA A 141 -22.50 17.99 -9.32
C ALA A 141 -22.79 16.56 -9.80
N HIS A 142 -23.41 15.80 -8.92
CA HIS A 142 -23.85 14.42 -9.12
C HIS A 142 -24.96 14.29 -10.16
N ARG A 143 -24.77 13.38 -11.13
CA ARG A 143 -25.86 12.47 -11.51
C ARG A 143 -25.86 11.35 -10.49
N ARG A 144 -26.93 11.27 -9.69
CA ARG A 144 -27.08 10.36 -8.55
C ARG A 144 -27.11 8.91 -9.04
N VAL A 145 -26.17 8.11 -8.58
CA VAL A 145 -26.40 6.68 -8.31
C VAL A 145 -26.18 6.47 -6.83
N THR A 146 -27.18 5.87 -6.19
CA THR A 146 -27.38 5.79 -4.75
C THR A 146 -26.38 4.83 -4.08
N ALA A 147 -25.62 5.33 -3.11
CA ALA A 147 -24.86 4.54 -2.14
C ALA A 147 -25.82 3.71 -1.24
N PRO A 148 -25.44 2.52 -0.75
CA PRO A 148 -24.50 2.44 0.38
C PRO A 148 -23.58 1.19 0.44
N GLY A 149 -22.50 1.27 1.23
CA GLY A 149 -22.04 0.13 2.04
C GLY A 149 -20.53 -0.04 2.28
N ARG A 150 -20.07 0.29 3.49
CA ARG A 150 -19.19 -0.43 4.45
C ARG A 150 -18.19 -1.55 4.03
N GLY A 151 -18.08 -2.00 2.78
CA GLY A 151 -17.31 -3.18 2.37
C GLY A 151 -15.82 -2.96 2.05
N GLY A 152 -15.43 -1.75 1.64
CA GLY A 152 -14.07 -1.47 1.12
C GLY A 152 -12.92 -1.66 2.12
N TYR A 153 -13.14 -1.40 3.43
CA TYR A 153 -12.11 -1.65 4.44
C TYR A 153 -11.99 -3.13 4.84
N ARG A 154 -13.07 -3.89 4.66
CA ARG A 154 -13.07 -5.33 4.87
C ARG A 154 -12.18 -6.01 3.83
N ALA A 155 -12.21 -5.52 2.59
CA ALA A 155 -11.31 -5.91 1.50
C ALA A 155 -9.82 -5.63 1.80
N LEU A 156 -9.52 -4.47 2.39
CA LEU A 156 -8.16 -3.98 2.75
C LEU A 156 -7.35 -4.97 3.61
N LEU A 157 -8.06 -5.83 4.33
CA LEU A 157 -7.48 -6.77 5.28
C LEU A 157 -7.73 -8.22 4.83
N GLY A 158 -8.21 -8.47 3.61
CA GLY A 158 -8.54 -9.81 3.12
C GLY A 158 -7.35 -10.73 2.90
N GLY A 159 -7.43 -11.93 3.47
CA GLY A 159 -6.39 -12.94 3.44
C GLY A 159 -6.42 -13.87 2.24
N ILE A 160 -5.25 -14.04 1.65
CA ILE A 160 -4.89 -15.21 0.84
C ILE A 160 -4.67 -16.39 1.81
N PRO A 161 -5.26 -17.59 1.59
CA PRO A 161 -4.97 -18.75 2.43
C PRO A 161 -3.51 -19.21 2.24
N PRO A 162 -2.82 -19.70 3.30
CA PRO A 162 -1.45 -20.17 3.17
C PRO A 162 -1.40 -21.46 2.33
N ARG A 163 -0.56 -21.49 1.30
CA ARG A 163 -0.22 -22.75 0.59
C ARG A 163 0.68 -23.62 1.48
N ARG A 164 0.34 -24.91 1.59
CA ARG A 164 1.21 -25.96 2.14
C ARG A 164 2.46 -26.08 1.24
N GLY A 165 3.63 -25.70 1.75
CA GLY A 165 4.89 -25.86 1.04
C GLY A 165 5.34 -27.32 1.04
N GLY A 166 5.35 -27.96 -0.13
CA GLY A 166 6.15 -29.16 -0.38
C GLY A 166 7.62 -28.78 -0.63
N PRO A 167 8.58 -29.65 -0.30
CA PRO A 167 10.00 -29.30 -0.39
C PRO A 167 10.46 -29.12 -1.84
N LEU A 168 11.02 -27.94 -2.13
CA LEU A 168 11.73 -27.66 -3.37
C LEU A 168 13.00 -28.52 -3.43
N ARG A 169 12.97 -29.61 -4.20
CA ARG A 169 14.18 -30.36 -4.57
C ARG A 169 15.07 -29.49 -5.45
N ARG A 170 16.24 -29.13 -4.93
CA ARG A 170 17.35 -28.59 -5.72
C ARG A 170 17.79 -29.66 -6.74
N ARG A 171 17.66 -29.38 -8.03
CA ARG A 171 18.49 -30.01 -9.05
C ARG A 171 19.63 -29.05 -9.39
N ALA A 172 20.84 -29.50 -9.13
CA ALA A 172 22.05 -28.90 -9.65
C ALA A 172 22.16 -29.25 -11.15
N SER A 173 22.37 -28.26 -11.98
CA SER A 173 22.93 -28.44 -13.32
C SER A 173 24.06 -27.44 -13.47
N ALA A 174 25.26 -28.00 -13.53
CA ALA A 174 26.50 -27.28 -13.78
C ALA A 174 26.61 -26.91 -15.26
N THR A 175 26.88 -25.65 -15.54
CA THR A 175 27.61 -25.22 -16.73
C THR A 175 28.49 -24.04 -16.33
N ARG A 176 29.78 -24.20 -16.60
CA ARG A 176 30.88 -23.26 -16.30
C ARG A 176 31.12 -22.32 -17.50
N ALA A 177 31.77 -21.20 -17.17
CA ALA A 177 32.44 -20.20 -18.02
C ALA A 177 31.52 -19.18 -18.71
N GLY A 178 31.71 -17.87 -18.57
CA GLY A 178 32.71 -17.09 -17.85
C GLY A 178 32.41 -15.61 -17.99
N ALA A 179 32.47 -14.86 -16.88
CA ALA A 179 32.69 -13.42 -16.85
C ALA A 179 33.08 -13.05 -15.41
N ALA A 180 34.24 -12.44 -15.24
CA ALA A 180 34.79 -12.04 -13.95
C ALA A 180 33.92 -10.98 -13.25
N PRO A 181 33.93 -10.90 -11.90
CA PRO A 181 33.16 -9.90 -11.16
C PRO A 181 33.85 -8.54 -11.25
N ALA A 182 33.13 -7.53 -11.74
CA ALA A 182 33.55 -6.14 -11.63
C ALA A 182 33.46 -5.70 -10.16
N GLY A 183 34.60 -5.34 -9.57
CA GLY A 183 34.72 -4.77 -8.23
C GLY A 183 34.16 -3.35 -8.12
N PRO A 184 34.11 -2.78 -6.90
CA PRO A 184 33.34 -1.59 -6.59
C PRO A 184 34.14 -0.32 -6.89
N GLY A 185 33.55 0.64 -7.61
CA GLY A 185 34.09 2.00 -7.67
C GLY A 185 33.86 2.73 -9.00
N GLY A 186 32.87 3.61 -9.01
CA GLY A 186 32.75 4.68 -10.00
C GLY A 186 31.66 5.64 -9.54
N PRO A 187 31.93 6.95 -9.36
CA PRO A 187 30.89 7.90 -8.95
C PRO A 187 29.86 8.00 -10.08
N VAL A 188 28.59 7.78 -9.76
CA VAL A 188 27.48 8.09 -10.67
C VAL A 188 27.43 9.60 -10.80
N VAL A 189 28.06 10.13 -11.86
CA VAL A 189 27.93 11.52 -12.25
C VAL A 189 26.49 11.71 -12.71
N ALA A 190 25.65 12.29 -11.86
CA ALA A 190 24.32 12.73 -12.21
C ALA A 190 24.45 13.78 -13.32
N ARG A 191 24.22 13.38 -14.57
CA ARG A 191 24.13 14.30 -15.69
C ARG A 191 22.92 15.19 -15.45
N ARG A 192 23.18 16.44 -15.06
CA ARG A 192 22.18 17.49 -14.86
C ARG A 192 21.48 17.70 -16.21
N LEU A 193 20.31 17.10 -16.39
CA LEU A 193 19.41 17.48 -17.47
C LEU A 193 19.08 18.96 -17.25
N GLY A 194 19.45 19.80 -18.21
CA GLY A 194 19.22 21.25 -18.16
C GLY A 194 17.74 21.52 -17.91
N ALA A 195 17.43 22.17 -16.80
CA ALA A 195 16.10 22.62 -16.47
C ALA A 195 15.72 23.78 -17.40
N SER A 196 15.08 23.46 -18.53
CA SER A 196 14.18 24.41 -19.20
C SER A 196 12.78 24.18 -18.65
N THR A 197 12.54 24.64 -17.42
CA THR A 197 11.18 24.72 -16.88
C THR A 197 10.55 26.01 -17.37
N LYS A 198 9.93 25.98 -18.55
CA LYS A 198 8.68 26.73 -18.69
C LYS A 198 7.70 26.02 -17.76
N ARG A 199 7.45 26.64 -16.61
CA ARG A 199 6.44 26.24 -15.65
C ARG A 199 5.11 26.38 -16.39
N GLY A 200 4.66 25.30 -17.03
CA GLY A 200 3.37 25.28 -17.70
C GLY A 200 2.32 25.61 -16.64
N GLU A 201 1.59 26.69 -16.86
CA GLU A 201 0.34 26.91 -16.14
C GLU A 201 -0.49 25.64 -16.31
N LEU A 202 -0.89 25.02 -15.20
CA LEU A 202 -1.92 23.99 -15.21
C LEU A 202 -3.23 24.71 -15.53
N THR A 203 -3.41 25.08 -16.80
CA THR A 203 -4.69 25.54 -17.32
C THR A 203 -5.69 24.42 -17.01
N GLN A 204 -6.86 24.76 -16.46
CA GLN A 204 -7.94 23.79 -16.29
C GLN A 204 -8.39 23.34 -17.69
N GLN A 205 -7.71 22.34 -18.24
CA GLN A 205 -8.17 21.61 -19.42
C GLN A 205 -9.41 20.83 -19.02
N GLU A 206 -10.40 20.80 -19.90
CA GLU A 206 -11.54 19.90 -19.74
C GLU A 206 -11.02 18.46 -19.56
N PRO A 207 -11.63 17.69 -18.64
CA PRO A 207 -11.20 16.32 -18.40
C PRO A 207 -11.29 15.52 -19.71
N PRO A 208 -10.27 14.72 -20.03
CA PRO A 208 -10.30 13.88 -21.22
C PRO A 208 -11.46 12.88 -21.11
N GLU A 209 -12.29 12.81 -22.13
CA GLU A 209 -13.37 11.82 -22.22
C GLU A 209 -12.86 10.52 -22.87
N PRO A 210 -13.24 9.34 -22.37
CA PRO A 210 -12.89 8.08 -23.00
C PRO A 210 -13.61 7.97 -24.34
N HIS A 211 -12.88 7.60 -25.40
CA HIS A 211 -13.50 7.38 -26.71
C HIS A 211 -14.12 5.98 -26.82
N ALA A 212 -13.77 5.05 -25.92
CA ALA A 212 -14.45 3.78 -25.76
C ALA A 212 -14.49 3.37 -24.29
N GLN A 213 -15.55 2.66 -23.92
CA GLN A 213 -15.70 2.02 -22.61
C GLN A 213 -16.35 0.65 -22.79
N TRP A 214 -15.93 -0.32 -21.99
CA TRP A 214 -16.55 -1.65 -21.95
C TRP A 214 -16.41 -2.28 -20.57
N THR A 215 -17.12 -3.38 -20.38
CA THR A 215 -17.05 -4.19 -19.18
C THR A 215 -16.39 -5.51 -19.48
N VAL A 216 -15.41 -5.89 -18.67
CA VAL A 216 -14.72 -7.17 -18.75
C VAL A 216 -15.20 -8.07 -17.63
N ARG A 217 -15.63 -9.28 -17.99
CA ARG A 217 -15.94 -10.31 -17.02
C ARG A 217 -14.66 -10.96 -16.51
N SER A 218 -14.38 -10.78 -15.22
CA SER A 218 -13.30 -11.46 -14.50
C SER A 218 -13.89 -12.45 -13.48
N THR A 219 -13.05 -13.24 -12.80
CA THR A 219 -13.52 -14.25 -11.84
C THR A 219 -14.21 -13.60 -10.64
N GLY A 220 -15.53 -13.53 -10.64
CA GLY A 220 -16.31 -12.98 -9.53
C GLY A 220 -16.51 -11.47 -9.56
N ALA A 221 -16.20 -10.80 -10.67
CA ALA A 221 -16.34 -9.35 -10.82
C ALA A 221 -16.53 -8.91 -12.27
N ASP A 222 -17.25 -7.82 -12.45
CA ASP A 222 -17.36 -7.08 -13.72
C ASP A 222 -16.54 -5.80 -13.61
N VAL A 223 -15.47 -5.71 -14.40
CA VAL A 223 -14.48 -4.63 -14.35
C VAL A 223 -14.75 -3.64 -15.47
N ALA A 224 -14.94 -2.36 -15.11
CA ALA A 224 -15.10 -1.29 -16.09
C ALA A 224 -13.74 -0.88 -16.67
N VAL A 225 -13.67 -0.72 -17.99
CA VAL A 225 -12.46 -0.37 -18.74
C VAL A 225 -12.74 0.82 -19.65
N PHE A 226 -11.78 1.73 -19.71
CA PHE A 226 -11.86 3.03 -20.37
C PHE A 226 -10.64 3.22 -21.29
N GLU A 227 -10.88 3.59 -22.54
CA GLU A 227 -9.84 3.77 -23.54
C GLU A 227 -9.74 5.25 -23.97
N TYR A 228 -8.51 5.74 -23.99
CA TYR A 228 -8.13 7.11 -24.34
C TYR A 228 -6.93 7.11 -25.31
N GLY A 229 -6.63 8.28 -25.85
CA GLY A 229 -5.52 8.46 -26.81
C GLY A 229 -5.79 7.75 -28.14
N ARG A 230 -4.72 7.41 -28.84
CA ARG A 230 -4.79 6.82 -30.19
C ARG A 230 -4.73 5.30 -30.15
N ARG A 231 -5.76 4.63 -30.69
CA ARG A 231 -5.84 3.16 -30.77
C ARG A 231 -4.72 2.53 -31.60
N ASP A 232 -4.25 3.23 -32.64
CA ASP A 232 -3.20 2.78 -33.56
C ASP A 232 -1.78 3.17 -33.10
N ALA A 233 -1.63 3.74 -31.91
CA ALA A 233 -0.32 4.09 -31.37
C ALA A 233 0.52 2.83 -31.09
N GLU A 234 1.82 2.91 -31.38
CA GLU A 234 2.79 1.83 -31.16
C GLU A 234 2.87 1.41 -29.69
N THR A 235 2.60 2.34 -28.76
CA THR A 235 2.69 2.10 -27.32
C THR A 235 1.30 2.01 -26.70
N THR A 236 1.02 0.93 -25.97
CA THR A 236 -0.16 0.80 -25.11
C THR A 236 0.23 0.94 -23.63
N VAL A 237 -0.41 1.87 -22.93
CA VAL A 237 -0.22 2.12 -21.50
C VAL A 237 -1.45 1.68 -20.72
N VAL A 238 -1.28 0.81 -19.73
CA VAL A 238 -2.33 0.41 -18.79
C VAL A 238 -2.16 1.16 -17.47
N LEU A 239 -3.19 1.89 -17.05
CA LEU A 239 -3.23 2.68 -15.83
C LEU A 239 -4.02 1.95 -14.74
N VAL A 240 -3.40 1.76 -13.57
CA VAL A 240 -3.98 0.99 -12.45
C VAL A 240 -4.02 1.83 -11.18
N HIS A 241 -5.21 2.32 -10.84
CA HIS A 241 -5.41 3.21 -9.70
C HIS A 241 -5.31 2.48 -8.36
N GLY A 242 -5.12 3.25 -7.28
CA GLY A 242 -5.16 2.75 -5.91
C GLY A 242 -6.49 3.07 -5.21
N TYR A 243 -6.57 2.74 -3.92
CA TYR A 243 -7.78 3.01 -3.13
C TYR A 243 -7.62 4.33 -2.35
N PRO A 244 -8.66 5.18 -2.22
CA PRO A 244 -10.07 4.99 -2.59
C PRO A 244 -10.45 5.62 -3.93
N ASP A 245 -9.50 5.79 -4.84
CA ASP A 245 -9.72 6.47 -6.12
C ASP A 245 -10.32 5.54 -7.18
N ASP A 246 -10.49 6.06 -8.40
CA ASP A 246 -10.91 5.37 -9.63
C ASP A 246 -10.04 5.85 -10.80
N HIS A 247 -10.28 5.36 -12.02
CA HIS A 247 -9.52 5.72 -13.22
C HIS A 247 -9.37 7.23 -13.45
N ARG A 248 -10.31 8.07 -13.01
CA ARG A 248 -10.30 9.53 -13.22
C ARG A 248 -9.18 10.24 -12.48
N MET A 249 -8.57 9.59 -11.49
CA MET A 249 -7.36 10.14 -10.85
C MET A 249 -6.22 10.38 -11.86
N TYR A 250 -6.28 9.70 -13.00
CA TYR A 250 -5.31 9.84 -14.07
C TYR A 250 -5.68 10.85 -15.15
N GLU A 251 -6.83 11.53 -15.09
CA GLU A 251 -7.23 12.53 -16.10
C GLU A 251 -6.11 13.53 -16.46
N PRO A 252 -5.38 14.14 -15.50
CA PRO A 252 -4.26 15.02 -15.84
C PRO A 252 -3.11 14.30 -16.54
N LEU A 253 -2.86 13.03 -16.21
CA LEU A 253 -1.83 12.22 -16.85
C LEU A 253 -2.26 11.80 -18.26
N ILE A 254 -3.52 11.42 -18.45
CA ILE A 254 -4.12 11.06 -19.74
C ILE A 254 -4.07 12.28 -20.68
N ALA A 255 -4.49 13.45 -20.20
CA ALA A 255 -4.41 14.70 -20.97
C ALA A 255 -2.96 15.04 -21.36
N ALA A 256 -2.01 14.85 -20.43
CA ALA A 256 -0.60 15.06 -20.73
C ALA A 256 -0.07 14.06 -21.75
N ILE A 257 -0.44 12.77 -21.69
CA ILE A 257 -0.04 11.75 -22.68
C ILE A 257 -0.60 12.11 -24.05
N GLY A 258 -1.88 12.47 -24.13
CA GLY A 258 -2.58 12.79 -25.37
C GLY A 258 -2.51 11.64 -26.38
N ASP A 259 -2.28 11.99 -27.64
CA ASP A 259 -2.26 11.04 -28.76
C ASP A 259 -0.94 10.24 -28.90
N ARG A 260 -0.01 10.39 -27.97
CA ARG A 260 1.31 9.74 -28.04
C ARG A 260 1.29 8.25 -27.71
N ALA A 261 0.22 7.78 -27.07
CA ALA A 261 0.03 6.38 -26.72
C ALA A 261 -1.46 6.03 -26.72
N ARG A 262 -1.74 4.74 -26.87
CA ARG A 262 -3.02 4.15 -26.52
C ARG A 262 -3.06 4.02 -25.00
N VAL A 263 -4.08 4.56 -24.35
CA VAL A 263 -4.19 4.50 -22.89
C VAL A 263 -5.42 3.71 -22.50
N VAL A 264 -5.23 2.70 -21.67
CA VAL A 264 -6.30 1.87 -21.10
C VAL A 264 -6.28 2.04 -19.58
N ALA A 265 -7.36 2.52 -19.00
CA ALA A 265 -7.54 2.57 -17.56
C ALA A 265 -8.69 1.64 -17.18
N TYR A 266 -8.61 1.01 -16.01
CA TYR A 266 -9.73 0.20 -15.51
C TYR A 266 -9.96 0.46 -14.03
N ASP A 267 -11.21 0.30 -13.61
CA ASP A 267 -11.57 0.42 -12.21
C ASP A 267 -11.31 -0.91 -11.50
N THR A 268 -10.30 -0.90 -10.63
CA THR A 268 -9.93 -2.05 -9.80
C THR A 268 -11.09 -2.43 -8.87
N ARG A 269 -11.23 -3.73 -8.55
CA ARG A 269 -12.30 -4.21 -7.66
C ARG A 269 -12.36 -3.40 -6.38
N GLY A 270 -13.53 -2.83 -6.13
CA GLY A 270 -13.79 -1.93 -5.02
C GLY A 270 -14.66 -0.76 -5.46
N GLY A 271 -15.01 0.12 -4.53
CA GLY A 271 -15.88 1.27 -4.83
C GLY A 271 -17.21 0.82 -5.44
N ASP A 272 -17.42 1.19 -6.71
CA ASP A 272 -18.65 0.97 -7.49
C ASP A 272 -18.56 -0.25 -8.46
N THR A 273 -17.49 -1.05 -8.39
CA THR A 273 -17.35 -2.29 -9.19
C THR A 273 -18.44 -3.32 -8.83
N LEU A 274 -19.07 -3.95 -9.83
CA LEU A 274 -20.04 -5.02 -9.61
C LEU A 274 -19.31 -6.34 -9.24
N LEU A 275 -19.62 -6.87 -8.05
CA LEU A 275 -19.07 -8.14 -7.54
C LEU A 275 -20.19 -9.19 -7.45
N ASP A 276 -19.90 -10.43 -7.86
CA ASP A 276 -20.85 -11.54 -7.77
C ASP A 276 -21.18 -11.91 -6.32
N THR A 277 -20.15 -11.86 -5.48
CA THR A 277 -20.27 -12.06 -4.04
C THR A 277 -19.79 -10.80 -3.34
N PRO A 278 -20.66 -9.77 -3.23
CA PRO A 278 -20.32 -8.56 -2.49
C PRO A 278 -20.04 -8.94 -1.03
N ASP A 279 -19.09 -8.25 -0.40
CA ASP A 279 -18.72 -8.38 1.02
C ASP A 279 -17.86 -9.56 1.49
N ARG A 280 -17.11 -10.24 0.60
CA ARG A 280 -16.01 -11.12 1.05
C ARG A 280 -14.65 -10.52 0.77
N THR A 281 -13.84 -10.46 1.82
CA THR A 281 -12.38 -10.23 1.79
C THR A 281 -11.67 -10.99 0.68
N ALA A 282 -12.10 -12.24 0.42
CA ALA A 282 -11.52 -13.10 -0.60
C ALA A 282 -11.71 -12.58 -2.04
N SER A 283 -12.72 -11.75 -2.30
CA SER A 283 -12.96 -11.14 -3.61
C SER A 283 -11.86 -10.15 -4.02
N TYR A 284 -11.01 -9.74 -3.06
CA TYR A 284 -9.94 -8.77 -3.22
C TYR A 284 -8.55 -9.39 -2.95
N ALA A 285 -8.45 -10.72 -2.97
CA ALA A 285 -7.17 -11.40 -2.91
C ALA A 285 -6.28 -10.94 -4.09
N LEU A 286 -4.96 -10.88 -3.90
CA LEU A 286 -4.03 -10.40 -4.94
C LEU A 286 -4.14 -11.22 -6.23
N GLU A 287 -4.45 -12.52 -6.10
CA GLU A 287 -4.69 -13.40 -7.23
C GLU A 287 -5.92 -12.98 -8.05
N ARG A 288 -6.99 -12.50 -7.39
CA ARG A 288 -8.19 -11.98 -8.08
C ARG A 288 -7.90 -10.67 -8.78
N LEU A 289 -7.15 -9.77 -8.13
CA LEU A 289 -6.71 -8.50 -8.74
C LEU A 289 -5.75 -8.73 -9.91
N ALA A 290 -4.90 -9.76 -9.83
CA ALA A 290 -4.06 -10.20 -10.94
C ALA A 290 -4.90 -10.76 -12.09
N GLU A 291 -5.91 -11.58 -11.80
CA GLU A 291 -6.86 -12.08 -12.80
C GLU A 291 -7.60 -10.93 -13.50
N ASP A 292 -8.00 -9.87 -12.78
CA ASP A 292 -8.60 -8.68 -13.38
C ASP A 292 -7.67 -8.00 -14.36
N PHE A 293 -6.44 -7.74 -13.94
CA PHE A 293 -5.44 -7.12 -14.82
C PHE A 293 -5.29 -7.92 -16.12
N TRP A 294 -5.20 -9.24 -16.01
CA TRP A 294 -5.08 -10.10 -17.19
C TRP A 294 -6.33 -10.08 -18.05
N ALA A 295 -7.52 -10.19 -17.45
CA ALA A 295 -8.77 -10.10 -18.19
C ALA A 295 -8.88 -8.76 -18.94
N VAL A 296 -8.44 -7.65 -18.34
CA VAL A 296 -8.38 -6.34 -18.98
C VAL A 296 -7.40 -6.36 -20.16
N VAL A 297 -6.15 -6.81 -19.96
CA VAL A 297 -5.13 -6.87 -21.03
C VAL A 297 -5.58 -7.75 -22.20
N ASP A 298 -6.22 -8.88 -21.91
CA ASP A 298 -6.75 -9.82 -22.91
C ASP A 298 -7.96 -9.23 -23.67
N SER A 299 -8.68 -8.29 -23.06
CA SER A 299 -9.84 -7.64 -23.66
C SER A 299 -9.51 -6.46 -24.58
N ILE A 300 -8.26 -5.96 -24.57
CA ILE A 300 -7.86 -4.79 -25.35
C ILE A 300 -7.96 -5.14 -26.84
N PRO A 301 -8.91 -4.54 -27.61
CA PRO A 301 -9.13 -5.02 -28.96
C PRO A 301 -7.98 -4.60 -29.88
N ASP A 302 -7.62 -5.48 -30.81
CA ASP A 302 -6.56 -5.26 -31.80
C ASP A 302 -5.18 -4.94 -31.18
N ARG A 303 -4.95 -5.32 -29.91
CA ARG A 303 -3.64 -5.14 -29.27
C ARG A 303 -2.61 -6.04 -29.96
N ASP A 304 -1.55 -5.42 -30.47
CA ASP A 304 -0.34 -6.10 -30.90
C ASP A 304 0.81 -5.68 -29.97
N GLY A 305 1.54 -6.66 -29.45
CA GLY A 305 2.68 -6.43 -28.55
C GLY A 305 2.34 -6.07 -27.09
N PRO A 306 3.37 -6.01 -26.23
CA PRO A 306 3.22 -5.84 -24.78
C PRO A 306 2.69 -4.48 -24.33
N VAL A 307 2.12 -4.43 -23.13
CA VAL A 307 1.69 -3.17 -22.48
C VAL A 307 2.76 -2.59 -21.54
N HIS A 308 2.75 -1.28 -21.38
CA HIS A 308 3.46 -0.57 -20.32
C HIS A 308 2.48 -0.29 -19.17
N VAL A 309 2.81 -0.74 -17.96
CA VAL A 309 1.92 -0.56 -16.80
C VAL A 309 2.40 0.63 -15.97
N PHE A 310 1.49 1.54 -15.63
CA PHE A 310 1.70 2.56 -14.62
C PHE A 310 0.68 2.39 -13.51
N ALA A 311 1.12 2.33 -12.26
CA ALA A 311 0.21 2.10 -11.15
C ALA A 311 0.56 2.90 -9.91
N HIS A 312 -0.46 3.26 -9.14
CA HIS A 312 -0.36 4.07 -7.92
C HIS A 312 -0.89 3.31 -6.69
N ASP A 313 -0.27 3.49 -5.52
CA ASP A 313 -0.77 3.02 -4.22
C ASP A 313 -1.13 1.51 -4.25
N TRP A 314 -2.37 1.09 -3.99
CA TRP A 314 -2.80 -0.30 -4.04
C TRP A 314 -2.79 -0.88 -5.45
N GLY A 315 -3.05 -0.07 -6.48
CA GLY A 315 -2.82 -0.45 -7.86
C GLY A 315 -1.35 -0.79 -8.10
N SER A 316 -0.44 -0.06 -7.46
CA SER A 316 0.97 -0.40 -7.50
C SER A 316 1.28 -1.67 -6.70
N VAL A 317 0.71 -1.85 -5.51
CA VAL A 317 0.90 -3.07 -4.72
C VAL A 317 0.39 -4.32 -5.46
N GLN A 318 -0.79 -4.27 -6.07
CA GLN A 318 -1.41 -5.43 -6.71
C GLN A 318 -0.63 -5.88 -7.95
N MET A 319 -0.05 -4.95 -8.71
CA MET A 319 0.64 -5.27 -9.96
C MET A 319 1.91 -6.11 -9.78
N TRP A 320 2.46 -6.19 -8.57
CA TRP A 320 3.56 -7.13 -8.28
C TRP A 320 3.14 -8.60 -8.39
N GLU A 321 1.85 -8.93 -8.25
CA GLU A 321 1.37 -10.31 -8.36
C GLU A 321 1.30 -10.81 -9.82
N PRO A 322 0.62 -10.15 -10.77
CA PRO A 322 0.61 -10.60 -12.16
C PRO A 322 2.01 -10.61 -12.79
N LEU A 323 2.94 -9.75 -12.35
CA LEU A 323 4.33 -9.75 -12.84
C LEU A 323 5.14 -11.01 -12.49
N ARG A 324 4.61 -11.87 -11.61
CA ARG A 324 5.21 -13.19 -11.29
C ARG A 324 4.74 -14.28 -12.25
N ASP A 325 3.67 -14.04 -13.01
CA ASP A 325 3.17 -14.94 -14.04
C ASP A 325 4.15 -15.00 -15.21
N SER A 326 4.28 -16.18 -15.82
CA SER A 326 4.98 -16.36 -17.10
C SER A 326 4.47 -15.44 -18.21
N ARG A 327 3.17 -15.11 -18.23
CA ARG A 327 2.56 -14.19 -19.22
C ARG A 327 3.23 -12.81 -19.23
N ALA A 328 3.62 -12.31 -18.05
CA ALA A 328 4.25 -11.00 -17.94
C ALA A 328 5.57 -10.87 -18.70
N ARG A 329 6.24 -11.99 -19.04
CA ARG A 329 7.47 -11.97 -19.84
C ARG A 329 7.22 -11.58 -21.30
N VAL A 330 6.00 -11.73 -21.78
CA VAL A 330 5.62 -11.48 -23.18
C VAL A 330 4.67 -10.30 -23.27
N ASP A 331 3.73 -10.17 -22.32
CA ASP A 331 2.66 -9.18 -22.40
C ASP A 331 2.93 -7.89 -21.63
N VAL A 332 4.00 -7.80 -20.83
CA VAL A 332 4.33 -6.58 -20.07
C VAL A 332 5.75 -6.11 -20.39
N ALA A 333 5.87 -4.98 -21.07
CA ALA A 333 7.14 -4.39 -21.47
C ALA A 333 7.85 -3.68 -20.31
N SER A 334 7.08 -2.95 -19.50
CA SER A 334 7.61 -2.24 -18.33
C SER A 334 6.54 -2.03 -17.28
N TYR A 335 6.98 -1.85 -16.03
CA TYR A 335 6.11 -1.49 -14.93
C TYR A 335 6.67 -0.31 -14.13
N THR A 336 5.92 0.78 -14.07
CA THR A 336 6.20 1.96 -13.24
C THR A 336 5.35 1.93 -11.98
N SER A 337 6.02 1.64 -10.86
CA SER A 337 5.44 1.63 -9.52
C SER A 337 5.54 3.01 -8.86
N VAL A 338 4.39 3.59 -8.49
CA VAL A 338 4.34 4.83 -7.70
C VAL A 338 3.67 4.56 -6.36
N SER A 339 4.40 4.76 -5.26
CA SER A 339 3.86 4.66 -3.90
C SER A 339 3.21 3.32 -3.51
N GLY A 340 3.58 2.20 -4.14
CA GLY A 340 3.14 0.87 -3.73
C GLY A 340 4.23 -0.19 -3.90
N PRO A 341 4.99 -0.52 -2.83
CA PRO A 341 6.06 -1.50 -2.91
C PRO A 341 5.51 -2.92 -3.04
N SER A 342 6.34 -3.83 -3.55
CA SER A 342 6.08 -5.27 -3.40
C SER A 342 5.94 -5.62 -1.91
N ILE A 343 4.85 -6.29 -1.53
CA ILE A 343 4.62 -6.72 -0.15
C ILE A 343 5.72 -7.66 0.33
N ASP A 344 6.25 -8.51 -0.55
CA ASP A 344 7.34 -9.43 -0.22
C ASP A 344 8.63 -8.67 0.07
N HIS A 345 8.93 -7.63 -0.71
CA HIS A 345 10.05 -6.74 -0.44
C HIS A 345 9.84 -5.94 0.85
N LEU A 346 8.63 -5.43 1.10
CA LEU A 346 8.31 -4.73 2.34
C LEU A 346 8.55 -5.64 3.55
N ARG A 347 8.06 -6.88 3.52
CA ARG A 347 8.33 -7.91 4.54
C ARG A 347 9.83 -8.13 4.75
N ALA A 348 10.59 -8.28 3.66
CA ALA A 348 12.04 -8.48 3.73
C ALA A 348 12.77 -7.28 4.33
N VAL A 349 12.38 -6.05 3.98
CA VAL A 349 12.96 -4.81 4.50
C VAL A 349 12.59 -4.59 5.96
N SER A 350 11.33 -4.80 6.34
CA SER A 350 10.88 -4.70 7.75
C SER A 350 11.69 -5.63 8.64
N ARG A 351 11.86 -6.90 8.23
CA ARG A 351 12.71 -7.87 8.95
C ARG A 351 14.18 -7.45 9.03
N ARG A 352 14.72 -6.74 8.03
CA ARG A 352 16.12 -6.27 8.05
C ARG A 352 16.31 -5.02 8.90
N ARG A 353 15.34 -4.10 8.89
CA ARG A 353 15.38 -2.85 9.68
C ARG A 353 15.15 -3.08 11.16
N ALA A 354 14.44 -4.13 11.51
CA ALA A 354 14.35 -4.68 12.86
C ALA A 354 15.72 -4.97 13.52
N CYS A 355 16.78 -5.17 12.72
CA CYS A 355 18.11 -5.52 13.20
C CYS A 355 19.08 -4.35 13.41
N ALA A 356 18.65 -3.10 13.36
CA ALA A 356 19.51 -1.97 13.74
C ALA A 356 19.21 -1.56 15.19
N PRO A 357 19.99 -2.01 16.19
CA PRO A 357 19.97 -1.37 17.49
C PRO A 357 20.27 0.11 17.25
N GLY A 358 19.37 0.98 17.72
CA GLY A 358 19.63 2.41 17.70
C GLY A 358 20.96 2.64 18.41
N ASN A 359 21.97 3.08 17.66
CA ASN A 359 23.19 3.61 18.26
C ASN A 359 22.76 4.82 19.10
N GLY A 360 22.52 4.57 20.39
CA GLY A 360 22.45 5.59 21.40
C GLY A 360 23.77 6.34 21.36
N ARG A 361 23.74 7.53 20.77
CA ARG A 361 24.82 8.50 20.96
C ARG A 361 24.82 8.85 22.45
N ARG A 362 25.81 8.31 23.15
CA ARG A 362 26.27 8.78 24.46
C ARG A 362 26.90 10.16 24.33
#